data_AF-A0A315ZUB6-F1
#
_entry.id   AF-A0A315ZUB6-F1
#
_cell.length_a   1.000
_cell.length_b   1.000
_cell.length_c   1.000
_cell.angle_alpha   90.00
_cell.angle_beta   90.00
_cell.angle_gamma   90.00
#
_symmetry.space_group_name_H-M   'P 1'
#
loop_
_entity.id
_entity.type
_entity.pdbx_description
1 polymer ?
#
loop_
_entity_poly.entity_id
_entity_poly.type
_entity_poly.pdbx_seq_one_letter_code
_entity_poly.pdbx_strand_id
1 'polypeptide(L)' 'MNRKCKVAISDGAEEVKQSKLLFKKEWAEILMSAEETSDMNFHTVTGTLIAFSGGQGVVSLGDGIMLLFPVHHIRLIDK' A
#
# COMPACT_ATOMS: atom_id res chain seq x y z
N MET A 1 -9.01 0.75 13.88
CA MET A 1 -7.71 0.88 14.55
C MET A 1 -6.82 1.59 13.57
N ASN A 2 -6.27 2.77 13.90
CA ASN A 2 -5.47 3.52 12.93
C ASN A 2 -4.00 3.42 13.33
N ARG A 3 -3.23 2.67 12.55
CA ARG A 3 -1.81 2.39 12.81
C ARG A 3 -0.99 2.69 11.57
N LYS A 4 0.13 3.41 11.69
CA LYS A 4 1.02 3.60 10.55
C LYS A 4 1.69 2.28 10.23
N CYS A 5 1.78 2.01 8.94
CA CYS A 5 2.41 0.83 8.41
C CYS A 5 3.23 1.18 7.17
N LYS A 6 4.14 0.28 6.84
CA LYS A 6 4.67 0.13 5.49
C LYS A 6 3.97 -1.03 4.83
N VAL A 7 3.70 -0.92 3.53
CA VAL A 7 3.13 -2.01 2.75
C VAL A 7 3.96 -2.26 1.50
N ALA A 8 4.23 -3.53 1.22
CA ALA A 8 4.83 -3.97 -0.02
C ALA A 8 3.76 -4.10 -1.10
N ILE A 9 3.85 -3.27 -2.13
CA ILE A 9 2.92 -3.22 -3.26
C ILE A 9 3.57 -3.89 -4.45
N SER A 10 2.93 -4.93 -4.98
CA SER A 10 3.34 -5.52 -6.26
C SER A 10 2.68 -4.75 -7.41
N ASP A 11 3.48 -4.35 -8.39
CA ASP A 11 2.97 -3.78 -9.64
C ASP A 11 2.17 -4.80 -10.48
N GLY A 12 2.34 -6.10 -10.18
CA GLY A 12 1.64 -7.19 -10.82
C GLY A 12 0.22 -7.43 -10.32
N ALA A 13 -0.13 -6.96 -9.11
CA ALA A 13 -1.44 -7.21 -8.50
C ALA A 13 -2.57 -6.49 -9.24
N GLU A 14 -3.67 -7.18 -9.50
CA GLU A 14 -4.74 -6.67 -10.35
C GLU A 14 -5.45 -5.47 -9.70
N GLU A 15 -5.67 -5.53 -8.39
CA GLU A 15 -6.28 -4.44 -7.62
C GLU A 15 -5.44 -3.17 -7.67
N VAL A 16 -4.12 -3.32 -7.66
CA VAL A 16 -3.16 -2.22 -7.79
C VAL A 16 -3.21 -1.65 -9.19
N LYS A 17 -3.22 -2.48 -10.23
CA LYS A 17 -3.34 -2.03 -11.63
C LYS A 17 -4.63 -1.26 -11.87
N GLN A 18 -5.77 -1.79 -11.42
CA GLN A 18 -7.07 -1.14 -11.55
C GLN A 18 -7.10 0.19 -10.79
N SER A 19 -6.57 0.23 -9.57
CA SER A 19 -6.46 1.47 -8.80
C SER A 19 -5.56 2.51 -9.49
N LYS A 20 -4.41 2.10 -10.04
CA LYS A 20 -3.52 2.97 -10.82
C LYS A 20 -4.18 3.58 -12.04
N LEU A 21 -5.05 2.83 -12.71
CA LEU A 21 -5.80 3.33 -13.88
C LEU A 21 -6.81 4.41 -13.49
N LEU A 22 -7.45 4.27 -12.32
CA LEU A 22 -8.48 5.17 -11.82
C LEU A 22 -7.92 6.42 -11.14
N PHE A 23 -6.81 6.30 -10.41
CA PHE A 23 -6.25 7.34 -9.53
C PHE A 23 -4.80 7.70 -9.90
N LYS A 24 -4.58 8.01 -11.18
CA LYS A 24 -3.23 8.20 -11.75
C LYS A 24 -2.38 9.22 -11.02
N LYS A 25 -2.99 10.34 -10.59
CA LYS A 25 -2.28 11.45 -9.94
C LYS A 25 -1.82 11.05 -8.54
N GLU A 26 -2.73 10.48 -7.76
CA GLU A 26 -2.49 10.02 -6.40
C GLU A 26 -1.43 8.91 -6.38
N TRP A 27 -1.46 8.00 -7.36
CA TRP A 27 -0.44 6.97 -7.50
C TRP A 27 0.93 7.52 -7.89
N ALA A 28 1.00 8.56 -8.71
CA ALA A 28 2.28 9.22 -9.00
C ALA A 28 2.90 9.80 -7.72
N GLU A 29 2.09 10.45 -6.88
CA GLU A 29 2.53 10.98 -5.59
C GLU A 29 2.97 9.88 -4.62
N ILE A 30 2.20 8.79 -4.52
CA ILE A 30 2.55 7.63 -3.69
C ILE A 30 3.89 7.03 -4.13
N LEU A 31 4.07 6.80 -5.43
CA LEU A 31 5.29 6.17 -5.96
C LEU A 31 6.52 7.08 -5.86
N MET A 32 6.37 8.40 -5.94
CA MET A 32 7.47 9.34 -5.66
C MET A 32 7.97 9.27 -4.21
N SER A 33 7.10 8.85 -3.28
CA SER A 33 7.43 8.67 -1.87
C SER A 33 7.82 7.24 -1.49
N ALA A 34 7.80 6.31 -2.46
CA ALA A 34 8.11 4.91 -2.22
C ALA A 34 9.59 4.73 -1.91
N GLU A 35 9.89 3.77 -1.03
CA GLU A 35 11.27 3.36 -0.79
C GLU A 35 11.74 2.48 -1.94
N GLU A 36 12.95 2.77 -2.46
CA GLU A 36 13.59 1.93 -3.45
C GLU A 36 13.81 0.52 -2.89
N THR A 37 13.14 -0.45 -3.49
CA THR A 37 13.36 -1.86 -3.24
C THR A 37 14.26 -2.44 -4.31
N SER A 38 15.15 -3.36 -3.92
CA SER A 38 16.05 -4.05 -4.84
C SER A 38 15.32 -4.96 -5.83
N ASP A 39 14.07 -5.32 -5.53
CA ASP A 39 13.17 -6.03 -6.44
C ASP A 39 12.34 -5.02 -7.23
N MET A 40 12.56 -4.95 -8.55
CA MET A 40 11.88 -4.01 -9.45
C MET A 40 10.37 -4.23 -9.55
N ASN A 41 9.84 -5.33 -9.01
CA ASN A 41 8.40 -5.65 -9.08
C ASN A 41 7.60 -5.20 -7.87
N PHE A 42 8.29 -4.73 -6.82
CA PHE A 42 7.67 -4.27 -5.60
C PHE A 42 8.06 -2.84 -5.30
N HIS A 43 7.18 -2.14 -4.61
CA HIS A 43 7.42 -0.82 -4.01
C HIS A 43 7.01 -0.88 -2.55
N THR A 44 7.85 -0.35 -1.66
CA THR A 44 7.45 -0.20 -0.25
C THR A 44 6.94 1.20 -0.01
N VAL A 45 5.68 1.33 0.39
CA VAL A 45 5.05 2.64 0.63
C VAL A 45 4.56 2.76 2.06
N THR A 46 4.54 3.98 2.58
CA THR A 46 3.95 4.27 3.89
C THR A 46 2.44 4.45 3.75
N GLY A 47 1.69 3.92 4.71
CA GLY A 47 0.25 4.05 4.77
C GLY A 47 -0.29 3.97 6.19
N THR A 48 -1.61 3.92 6.30
CA THR A 48 -2.32 3.72 7.57
C THR A 48 -3.17 2.46 7.48
N LEU A 49 -2.87 1.46 8.30
CA LEU A 49 -3.75 0.31 8.52
C LEU A 49 -4.97 0.79 9.32
N ILE A 50 -6.17 0.56 8.77
CA ILE A 50 -7.45 1.01 9.34
C ILE A 50 -8.21 -0.15 9.99
N ALA A 51 -8.15 -1.32 9.33
CA ALA A 51 -8.83 -2.54 9.75
C ALA A 51 -8.05 -3.76 9.30
N PHE A 52 -8.24 -4.89 9.97
CA PHE A 52 -7.74 -6.18 9.53
C PHE A 52 -8.79 -7.26 9.81
N SER A 53 -8.95 -8.19 8.88
CA SER A 53 -9.84 -9.34 9.01
C SER A 53 -9.41 -10.43 8.03
N GLY A 54 -9.57 -11.71 8.42
CA GLY A 54 -9.39 -12.83 7.49
C GLY A 54 -8.01 -12.91 6.80
N GLY A 55 -6.93 -12.47 7.45
CA GLY A 55 -5.59 -12.47 6.86
C GLY A 55 -5.31 -11.30 5.89
N GLN A 56 -6.23 -10.33 5.80
CA GLN A 56 -6.07 -9.11 5.02
C GLN A 56 -6.14 -7.87 5.92
N GLY A 57 -5.45 -6.81 5.52
CA GLY A 57 -5.52 -5.48 6.12
C GLY A 57 -6.01 -4.45 5.11
N VAL A 58 -6.93 -3.58 5.54
CA VAL A 58 -7.35 -2.39 4.80
C VAL A 58 -6.34 -1.29 5.10
N VAL A 59 -5.60 -0.86 4.09
CA VAL A 59 -4.58 0.18 4.20
C VAL A 59 -4.99 1.38 3.36
N SER A 60 -4.97 2.56 3.97
CA SER A 60 -5.06 3.85 3.26
C SER A 60 -3.66 4.31 2.87
N LEU A 61 -3.50 4.66 1.60
CA LEU A 61 -2.29 5.16 0.96
C LEU A 61 -2.51 6.59 0.47
N GLY A 62 -1.50 7.44 0.65
CA GLY A 62 -1.59 8.87 0.32
C GLY A 62 -2.85 9.50 0.93
N ASP A 63 -3.54 10.32 0.14
CA ASP A 63 -4.71 11.10 0.56
C ASP A 63 -6.06 10.40 0.30
N GLY A 64 -6.10 9.07 0.15
CA GLY A 64 -7.39 8.36 0.18
C GLY A 64 -7.50 7.05 -0.61
N ILE A 65 -6.42 6.55 -1.23
CA ILE A 65 -6.48 5.24 -1.88
C ILE A 65 -6.54 4.16 -0.80
N MET A 66 -7.67 3.47 -0.71
CA MET A 66 -7.84 2.33 0.19
C MET A 66 -7.74 1.02 -0.57
N LEU A 67 -6.83 0.15 -0.13
CA LEU A 67 -6.63 -1.16 -0.72
C LEU A 67 -6.54 -2.25 0.34
N LEU A 68 -6.87 -3.46 -0.08
CA LEU A 68 -6.70 -4.67 0.71
C LEU A 68 -5.34 -5.28 0.42
N PHE A 69 -4.60 -5.59 1.48
CA PHE A 69 -3.32 -6.26 1.37
C PHE A 69 -3.29 -7.50 2.25
N PRO A 70 -2.65 -8.60 1.81
CA PRO A 70 -2.33 -9.70 2.70
C PRO A 70 -1.50 -9.22 3.90
N VAL A 71 -1.78 -9.74 5.10
CA VAL A 71 -1.07 -9.29 6.31
C VAL A 71 0.45 -9.43 6.24
N HIS A 72 0.96 -10.41 5.48
CA HIS A 72 2.40 -10.61 5.30
C HIS A 72 3.07 -9.56 4.40
N HIS A 73 2.28 -8.70 3.73
CA HIS A 73 2.79 -7.52 3.02
C HIS A 73 2.80 -6.26 3.90
N ILE A 74 2.20 -6.30 5.09
CA ILE A 74 2.02 -5.14 5.96
C ILE A 74 3.01 -5.22 7.13
N ARG A 75 3.79 -4.16 7.32
CA ARG A 75 4.69 -3.98 8.46
C ARG A 75 4.26 -2.77 9.28
N LEU A 76 3.84 -2.98 10.52
CA LEU A 76 3.56 -1.88 11.43
C LEU A 76 4.85 -1.12 11.76
N ILE A 77 4.77 0.21 11.81
CA ILE A 77 5.92 1.09 12.13
C ILE A 77 5.67 1.97 13.35
N ASP A 78 4.48 1.88 13.96
CA ASP A 78 4.22 2.50 15.26
C ASP A 78 4.83 1.65 16.36
N LYS A 79 5.60 2.29 17.24
CA LYS A 79 6.07 1.70 18.49
C LYS A 79 4.91 1.50 19.47
#